data_AF-A0A7K0U3N5-F1
#
_entry.id   AF-A0A7K0U3N5-F1
#
_cell.length_a   1.000
_cell.length_b   1.000
_cell.length_c   1.000
_cell.angle_alpha   90.00
_cell.angle_beta   90.00
_cell.angle_gamma   90.00
#
_symmetry.space_group_name_H-M   'P 1'
#
loop_
_entity.id
_entity.type
_entity.pdbx_description
1 polymer ?
#
loop_
_entity_poly.entity_id
_entity_poly.type
_entity_poly.pdbx_seq_one_letter_code
_entity_poly.pdbx_strand_id
1 'polypeptide(L)'
;RTVFVNSMSDLFHNDVPIAYIRDVFAVIADTPQHQYQVLTKRSKRLATISDRLDWPTNLWMGVSVENASYRFRVDHLRRVPAAVRFLSCEPLLGPIPDINLDGIDWVIAGGESGPHARPMQLPWASDIKDQCRQADVPFFFKQWGGRTPKAGGRLLEGKTWDEMPTTVAFG
;
A
#
# COMPACT_ATOMS: atom_id res chain seq x y z
N ARG A 1 -14.99 -10.66 -1.20
CA ARG A 1 -14.41 -9.84 -2.30
C ARG A 1 -13.44 -8.82 -1.71
N THR A 2 -12.46 -8.35 -2.48
CA THR A 2 -11.57 -7.25 -2.07
C THR A 2 -12.16 -5.91 -2.50
N VAL A 3 -12.15 -4.92 -1.61
CA VAL A 3 -12.70 -3.57 -1.83
C VAL A 3 -11.62 -2.53 -1.54
N PHE A 4 -11.28 -1.69 -2.52
CA PHE A 4 -10.38 -0.56 -2.30
C PHE A 4 -11.19 0.66 -1.86
N VAL A 5 -10.96 1.13 -0.63
CA VAL A 5 -11.71 2.23 -0.02
C VAL A 5 -11.08 3.56 -0.41
N ASN A 6 -11.91 4.56 -0.71
CA ASN A 6 -11.47 5.93 -0.98
C ASN A 6 -10.47 6.04 -2.14
N SER A 7 -10.86 5.52 -3.32
CA SER A 7 -9.97 5.44 -4.49
C SER A 7 -9.40 6.78 -4.98
N MET A 8 -10.08 7.89 -4.66
CA MET A 8 -9.72 9.25 -5.07
C MET A 8 -9.62 10.23 -3.90
N SER A 9 -9.64 9.75 -2.65
CA SER A 9 -9.59 10.58 -1.44
C SER A 9 -8.68 9.95 -0.38
N ASP A 10 -8.40 10.66 0.72
CA ASP A 10 -7.54 10.16 1.79
C ASP A 10 -8.31 10.15 3.12
N LEU A 11 -8.60 8.95 3.65
CA LEU A 11 -9.35 8.77 4.89
C LEU A 11 -8.68 9.46 6.08
N PHE A 12 -7.36 9.64 6.02
CA PHE A 12 -6.56 10.26 7.07
C PHE A 12 -6.23 11.72 6.78
N HIS A 13 -6.92 12.38 5.84
CA HIS A 13 -6.82 13.84 5.67
C HIS A 13 -7.20 14.60 6.96
N ASN A 14 -6.48 15.69 7.28
CA ASN A 14 -6.64 16.40 8.57
C ASN A 14 -8.09 16.83 8.87
N ASP A 15 -8.85 17.16 7.84
CA ASP A 15 -10.24 17.61 7.96
C ASP A 15 -11.26 16.48 8.14
N VAL A 16 -10.85 15.21 8.00
CA VAL A 16 -11.75 14.06 8.21
C VAL A 16 -11.82 13.76 9.71
N PRO A 17 -12.97 13.92 10.39
CA PRO A 17 -13.06 13.70 11.84
C PRO A 17 -12.73 12.24 12.22
N ILE A 18 -12.12 12.03 13.39
CA ILE A 18 -11.81 10.67 13.89
C ILE A 18 -13.09 9.83 14.02
N ALA A 19 -14.21 10.44 14.41
CA ALA A 19 -15.51 9.77 14.47
C ALA A 19 -15.89 9.14 13.11
N TYR A 20 -15.69 9.87 12.00
CA TYR A 20 -15.96 9.34 10.67
C TYR A 20 -15.06 8.15 10.31
N ILE A 21 -13.79 8.17 10.71
CA ILE A 21 -12.87 7.05 10.51
C ILE A 21 -13.36 5.82 11.30
N ARG A 22 -13.85 6.01 12.53
CA ARG A 22 -14.45 4.94 13.34
C ARG A 22 -15.70 4.36 12.68
N ASP A 23 -16.58 5.20 12.15
CA ASP A 23 -17.78 4.73 11.44
C ASP A 23 -17.41 3.87 10.22
N VAL A 24 -16.38 4.28 9.46
CA VAL A 24 -15.85 3.48 8.35
C VAL A 24 -15.29 2.15 8.84
N PHE A 25 -14.51 2.14 9.92
CA PHE A 25 -13.92 0.92 10.48
C PHE A 25 -14.99 -0.02 11.05
N ALA A 26 -16.06 0.52 11.64
CA ALA A 26 -17.21 -0.27 12.10
C ALA A 26 -17.90 -0.98 10.93
N VAL A 27 -18.16 -0.30 9.81
CA VAL A 27 -18.73 -0.93 8.60
C VAL A 27 -17.81 -2.04 8.07
N ILE A 28 -16.50 -1.82 8.11
CA ILE A 28 -15.52 -2.85 7.71
C ILE A 28 -15.64 -4.07 8.63
N ALA A 29 -15.65 -3.87 9.95
CA ALA A 29 -15.81 -4.95 10.93
C ALA A 29 -17.13 -5.71 10.75
N ASP A 30 -18.23 -5.02 10.47
CA ASP A 30 -19.58 -5.59 10.30
C ASP A 30 -19.75 -6.36 8.97
N THR A 31 -18.74 -6.34 8.10
CA THR A 31 -18.78 -7.00 6.78
C THR A 31 -17.61 -7.97 6.57
N PRO A 32 -17.47 -9.01 7.42
CA PRO A 32 -16.32 -9.93 7.42
C PRO A 32 -16.16 -10.74 6.13
N GLN A 33 -17.20 -10.86 5.31
CA GLN A 33 -17.16 -11.48 3.97
C GLN A 33 -16.37 -10.66 2.93
N HIS A 34 -15.87 -9.49 3.29
CA HIS A 34 -15.10 -8.58 2.44
C HIS A 34 -13.75 -8.26 3.07
N GLN A 35 -12.73 -8.15 2.21
CA GLN A 35 -11.42 -7.62 2.59
C GLN A 35 -11.31 -6.18 2.10
N TYR A 36 -10.96 -5.26 2.99
CA TYR A 36 -10.90 -3.84 2.67
C TYR A 36 -9.45 -3.37 2.63
N GLN A 37 -9.07 -2.70 1.55
CA GLN A 37 -7.78 -2.05 1.43
C GLN A 37 -7.97 -0.54 1.57
N VAL A 38 -7.31 0.05 2.57
CA VAL A 38 -7.22 1.50 2.76
C VAL A 38 -5.79 1.93 2.51
N LEU A 39 -5.61 3.02 1.76
CA LEU A 39 -4.30 3.58 1.43
C LEU A 39 -4.25 5.06 1.83
N THR A 40 -3.15 5.54 2.39
CA THR A 40 -2.97 6.95 2.75
C THR A 40 -1.58 7.49 2.48
N LYS A 41 -1.49 8.79 2.20
CA LYS A 41 -0.23 9.57 2.22
C LYS A 41 -0.01 10.28 3.57
N ARG A 42 -1.03 10.32 4.43
CA ARG A 42 -1.03 11.00 5.74
C ARG A 42 -0.58 10.07 6.86
N SER A 43 0.52 9.34 6.64
CA SER A 43 1.01 8.29 7.55
C SER A 43 1.29 8.79 8.97
N LYS A 44 1.74 10.05 9.13
CA LYS A 44 1.95 10.64 10.46
C LYS A 44 0.63 10.69 11.24
N ARG A 45 -0.45 11.16 10.60
CA ARG A 45 -1.77 11.25 11.23
C ARG A 45 -2.32 9.88 11.54
N LEU A 46 -2.23 8.94 10.58
CA LEU A 46 -2.55 7.53 10.79
C LEU A 46 -1.90 6.98 12.07
N ALA A 47 -0.58 7.13 12.22
CA ALA A 47 0.15 6.64 13.40
C ALA A 47 -0.20 7.40 14.69
N THR A 48 -0.50 8.71 14.60
CA THR A 48 -0.85 9.53 15.78
C THR A 48 -2.21 9.18 16.36
N ILE A 49 -3.15 8.67 15.57
CA ILE A 49 -4.52 8.36 16.04
C ILE A 49 -4.80 6.86 16.13
N SER A 50 -3.82 6.00 15.85
CA SER A 50 -4.05 4.55 15.72
C SER A 50 -4.53 3.90 17.02
N ASP A 51 -4.15 4.46 18.16
CA ASP A 51 -4.58 4.06 19.51
C ASP A 51 -6.04 4.44 19.81
N ARG A 52 -6.65 5.29 18.99
CA ARG A 52 -8.04 5.74 19.11
C ARG A 52 -8.99 5.04 18.14
N LEU A 53 -8.51 4.04 17.40
CA LEU A 53 -9.26 3.30 16.39
C LEU A 53 -9.27 1.81 16.75
N ASP A 54 -10.41 1.16 16.52
CA ASP A 54 -10.54 -0.30 16.62
C ASP A 54 -10.19 -0.92 15.26
N TRP A 55 -9.23 -1.85 15.23
CA TRP A 55 -8.65 -2.37 13.98
C TRP A 55 -9.30 -3.70 13.56
N PRO A 56 -10.17 -3.72 12.53
CA PRO A 56 -10.82 -4.95 12.09
C PRO A 56 -9.81 -5.89 11.44
N THR A 57 -9.98 -7.20 11.62
CA THR A 57 -9.10 -8.21 11.02
C THR A 57 -9.19 -8.26 9.49
N ASN A 58 -10.30 -7.78 8.93
CA ASN A 58 -10.53 -7.67 7.49
C ASN A 58 -10.17 -6.29 6.90
N LEU A 59 -9.42 -5.47 7.65
CA LEU A 59 -8.82 -4.22 7.19
C LEU A 59 -7.34 -4.41 6.88
N TRP A 60 -6.98 -4.20 5.61
CA TRP A 60 -5.61 -4.07 5.15
C TRP A 60 -5.28 -2.58 5.03
N MET A 61 -4.25 -2.14 5.75
CA MET A 61 -3.86 -0.74 5.83
C MET A 61 -2.52 -0.53 5.13
N GLY A 62 -2.45 0.45 4.25
CA GLY A 62 -1.22 0.77 3.54
C GLY A 62 -0.86 2.24 3.49
N VAL A 63 0.40 2.49 3.16
CA VAL A 63 0.89 3.84 2.88
C VAL A 63 1.50 3.92 1.49
N SER A 64 1.34 5.08 0.84
CA SER A 64 2.06 5.34 -0.42
C SER A 64 3.50 5.74 -0.13
N VAL A 65 4.47 5.19 -0.86
CA VAL A 65 5.89 5.53 -0.77
C VAL A 65 6.45 5.73 -2.18
N GLU A 66 6.45 6.97 -2.68
CA GLU A 66 6.75 7.24 -4.09
C GLU A 66 8.26 7.26 -4.42
N ASN A 67 9.12 7.52 -3.43
CA ASN A 67 10.58 7.58 -3.54
C ASN A 67 11.23 7.58 -2.14
N ALA A 68 12.57 7.57 -2.10
CA ALA A 68 13.39 7.58 -0.88
C ALA A 68 13.01 8.65 0.16
N SER A 69 12.57 9.84 -0.27
CA SER A 69 12.18 10.93 0.63
C SER A 69 10.94 10.61 1.48
N TYR A 70 10.16 9.59 1.09
CA TYR A 70 8.94 9.17 1.79
C TYR A 70 9.10 7.86 2.58
N ARG A 71 10.32 7.30 2.67
CA ARG A 71 10.57 6.05 3.44
C ARG A 71 10.09 6.12 4.89
N PHE A 72 10.13 7.30 5.51
CA PHE A 72 9.63 7.52 6.87
C PHE A 72 8.16 7.11 7.07
N ARG A 73 7.36 7.02 5.99
CA ARG A 73 5.97 6.57 6.07
C ARG A 73 5.88 5.09 6.41
N VAL A 74 6.88 4.29 6.04
CA VAL A 74 6.97 2.87 6.38
C VAL A 74 7.07 2.71 7.90
N ASP A 75 7.92 3.49 8.56
CA ASP A 75 8.07 3.46 10.02
C ASP A 75 6.80 3.89 10.76
N HIS A 76 6.03 4.82 10.19
CA HIS A 76 4.72 5.16 10.73
C HIS A 76 3.74 3.99 10.60
N LEU A 77 3.68 3.32 9.44
CA LEU A 77 2.77 2.18 9.23
C LEU A 77 3.10 1.01 10.17
N ARG A 78 4.38 0.73 10.41
CA ARG A 78 4.84 -0.35 11.30
C ARG A 78 4.35 -0.20 12.75
N ARG A 79 3.97 1.01 13.18
CA ARG A 79 3.42 1.30 14.52
C ARG A 79 1.91 1.05 14.64
N VAL A 80 1.24 0.79 13.53
CA VAL A 80 -0.21 0.63 13.46
C VAL A 80 -0.58 -0.85 13.63
N PRO A 81 -1.58 -1.23 14.44
CA PRO A 81 -1.93 -2.63 14.67
C PRO A 81 -2.89 -3.20 13.60
N ALA A 82 -2.61 -2.94 12.32
CA ALA A 82 -3.39 -3.51 11.22
C ALA A 82 -3.07 -5.00 11.03
N ALA A 83 -4.08 -5.80 10.65
CA ALA A 83 -3.91 -7.22 10.37
C ALA A 83 -3.04 -7.50 9.14
N VAL A 84 -3.08 -6.60 8.15
CA VAL A 84 -2.17 -6.57 7.00
C VAL A 84 -1.68 -5.15 6.80
N ARG A 85 -0.36 -4.97 6.74
CA ARG A 85 0.35 -3.73 6.44
C ARG A 85 0.95 -3.81 5.06
N PHE A 86 0.55 -2.95 4.14
CA PHE A 86 1.09 -2.96 2.77
C PHE A 86 1.71 -1.62 2.34
N LEU A 87 2.70 -1.69 1.46
CA LEU A 87 3.29 -0.52 0.82
C LEU A 87 2.75 -0.40 -0.60
N SER A 88 2.29 0.79 -0.96
CA SER A 88 2.03 1.16 -2.35
C SER A 88 3.17 2.06 -2.81
N CYS A 89 4.16 1.47 -3.46
CA CYS A 89 5.23 2.18 -4.16
C CYS A 89 4.70 2.69 -5.51
N GLU A 90 3.66 3.53 -5.45
CA GLU A 90 2.93 4.04 -6.60
C GLU A 90 2.47 5.51 -6.44
N PRO A 91 2.59 6.32 -7.51
CA PRO A 91 3.50 6.07 -8.62
C PRO A 91 4.94 5.97 -8.10
N LEU A 92 5.73 5.04 -8.64
CA LEU A 92 7.15 4.96 -8.32
C LEU A 92 7.92 6.04 -9.09
N LEU A 93 8.29 7.10 -8.38
CA LEU A 93 8.87 8.33 -8.94
C LEU A 93 10.38 8.44 -8.72
N GLY A 94 10.98 7.43 -8.09
CA GLY A 94 12.41 7.36 -7.83
C GLY A 94 12.77 6.09 -7.07
N PRO A 95 14.06 5.84 -6.84
CA PRO A 95 14.50 4.68 -6.08
C PRO A 95 14.06 4.78 -4.61
N ILE A 96 13.89 3.62 -3.98
CA ILE A 96 13.58 3.49 -2.55
C ILE A 96 14.53 2.43 -1.96
N PRO A 97 15.83 2.75 -1.83
CA PRO A 97 16.78 1.78 -1.29
C PRO A 97 16.53 1.58 0.21
N ASP A 98 16.94 0.45 0.74
CA ASP A 98 16.97 0.14 2.18
C ASP A 98 15.61 0.31 2.88
N ILE A 99 14.54 -0.24 2.29
CA ILE A 99 13.22 -0.25 2.92
C ILE A 99 13.28 -1.16 4.15
N ASN A 100 12.93 -0.62 5.32
CA ASN A 100 12.68 -1.47 6.48
C ASN A 100 11.34 -2.19 6.30
N LEU A 101 11.41 -3.46 5.90
CA LEU A 101 10.25 -4.31 5.65
C LEU A 101 9.78 -5.10 6.89
N ASP A 102 10.38 -4.87 8.06
CA ASP A 102 9.98 -5.58 9.28
C ASP A 102 8.50 -5.29 9.61
N GLY A 103 7.69 -6.35 9.64
CA GLY A 103 6.25 -6.24 9.91
C GLY A 103 5.43 -5.68 8.75
N ILE A 104 5.99 -5.63 7.54
CA ILE A 104 5.27 -5.34 6.29
C ILE A 104 4.89 -6.65 5.62
N ASP A 105 3.62 -6.77 5.26
CA ASP A 105 3.05 -8.03 4.77
C ASP A 105 2.94 -8.08 3.23
N TRP A 106 3.03 -6.92 2.56
CA TRP A 106 2.90 -6.86 1.10
C TRP A 106 3.48 -5.56 0.50
N VAL A 107 4.13 -5.65 -0.65
CA VAL A 107 4.62 -4.49 -1.39
C VAL A 107 4.09 -4.49 -2.83
N ILE A 108 3.52 -3.37 -3.23
CA ILE A 108 3.00 -3.11 -4.56
C ILE A 108 3.90 -2.07 -5.23
N ALA A 109 4.43 -2.35 -6.42
CA ALA A 109 5.17 -1.37 -7.22
C ALA A 109 4.47 -1.10 -8.56
N GLY A 110 4.48 0.17 -8.99
CA GLY A 110 3.87 0.55 -10.25
C GLY A 110 4.11 2.00 -10.68
N GLY A 111 4.11 2.21 -11.99
CA GLY A 111 4.31 3.53 -12.61
C GLY A 111 3.04 4.38 -12.71
N GLU A 112 3.25 5.67 -12.95
CA GLU A 112 2.18 6.66 -13.08
C GLU A 112 1.35 6.44 -14.35
N SER A 113 0.04 6.69 -14.28
CA SER A 113 -0.85 6.66 -15.45
C SER A 113 -1.47 8.03 -15.69
N GLY A 114 -1.64 8.41 -16.97
CA GLY A 114 -2.29 9.65 -17.36
C GLY A 114 -1.54 10.42 -18.46
N PRO A 115 -2.08 11.55 -18.92
CA PRO A 115 -1.53 12.32 -20.05
C PRO A 115 -0.11 12.85 -19.80
N HIS A 116 0.30 12.96 -18.54
CA HIS A 116 1.61 13.45 -18.12
C HIS A 116 2.36 12.42 -17.26
N ALA A 117 2.09 11.13 -17.48
CA ALA A 117 2.72 10.04 -16.73
C ALA A 117 4.25 10.13 -16.80
N ARG A 118 4.89 10.24 -15.63
CA ARG A 118 6.35 10.19 -15.52
C ARG A 118 6.85 8.76 -15.68
N PRO A 119 7.94 8.54 -16.44
CA PRO A 119 8.48 7.20 -16.66
C PRO A 119 9.10 6.66 -15.37
N MET A 120 8.71 5.43 -15.02
CA MET A 120 9.40 4.62 -14.01
C MET A 120 10.61 3.92 -14.65
N GLN A 121 11.70 3.74 -13.90
CA GLN A 121 12.88 3.04 -14.39
C GLN A 121 12.93 1.60 -13.87
N LEU A 122 13.42 0.67 -14.71
CA LEU A 122 13.58 -0.75 -14.38
C LEU A 122 14.38 -1.01 -13.11
N PRO A 123 15.52 -0.33 -12.86
CA PRO A 123 16.29 -0.56 -11.64
C PRO A 123 15.49 -0.29 -10.36
N TRP A 124 14.53 0.64 -10.37
CA TRP A 124 13.75 0.97 -9.17
C TRP A 124 12.79 -0.15 -8.78
N ALA A 125 12.05 -0.69 -9.75
CA ALA A 125 11.13 -1.80 -9.49
C ALA A 125 11.87 -3.12 -9.20
N SER A 126 13.00 -3.34 -9.87
CA SER A 126 13.83 -4.54 -9.68
C SER A 126 14.46 -4.56 -8.28
N ASP A 127 14.97 -3.41 -7.82
CA ASP A 127 15.52 -3.23 -6.48
C ASP A 127 14.47 -3.49 -5.38
N ILE A 128 13.26 -2.92 -5.50
CA ILE A 128 12.18 -3.18 -4.53
C ILE A 128 11.82 -4.67 -4.49
N LYS A 129 11.71 -5.31 -5.66
CA LYS A 129 11.45 -6.75 -5.77
C LYS A 129 12.55 -7.56 -5.07
N ASP A 130 13.82 -7.24 -5.28
CA ASP A 130 14.94 -7.96 -4.65
C ASP A 130 14.95 -7.76 -3.12
N GLN A 131 14.68 -6.54 -2.63
CA GLN A 131 14.50 -6.26 -1.19
C GLN A 131 13.35 -7.09 -0.59
N CYS A 132 12.22 -7.18 -1.28
CA CYS A 132 11.07 -7.99 -0.84
C CYS A 132 11.43 -9.48 -0.74
N ARG A 133 12.15 -10.02 -1.73
CA ARG A 133 12.60 -11.43 -1.71
C ARG A 133 13.60 -11.71 -0.59
N GLN A 134 14.49 -10.77 -0.28
CA GLN A 134 15.43 -10.90 0.83
C GLN A 134 14.71 -10.89 2.19
N ALA A 135 13.61 -10.15 2.30
CA ALA A 135 12.80 -10.04 3.51
C ALA A 135 11.65 -11.05 3.61
N ASP A 136 11.50 -11.96 2.63
CA ASP A 136 10.35 -12.87 2.50
C ASP A 136 8.98 -12.17 2.53
N VAL A 137 8.90 -10.99 1.90
CA VAL A 137 7.66 -10.21 1.77
C VAL A 137 7.07 -10.37 0.37
N PRO A 138 5.78 -10.73 0.23
CA PRO A 138 5.10 -10.82 -1.05
C PRO A 138 5.24 -9.54 -1.89
N PHE A 139 5.58 -9.70 -3.17
CA PHE A 139 5.75 -8.60 -4.11
C PHE A 139 4.76 -8.65 -5.29
N PHE A 140 4.07 -7.53 -5.52
CA PHE A 140 3.17 -7.35 -6.65
C PHE A 140 3.64 -6.22 -7.57
N PHE A 141 3.93 -6.55 -8.82
CA PHE A 141 4.20 -5.55 -9.86
C PHE A 141 2.93 -5.23 -10.63
N LYS A 142 2.38 -4.03 -10.42
CA LYS A 142 1.09 -3.66 -10.98
C LYS A 142 1.18 -3.31 -12.46
N GLN A 143 2.09 -2.41 -12.82
CA GLN A 143 2.28 -1.93 -14.20
C GLN A 143 3.45 -0.96 -14.33
N TRP A 144 3.92 -0.75 -15.55
CA TRP A 144 4.85 0.33 -15.90
C TRP A 144 4.23 1.74 -15.95
N GLY A 145 2.89 1.83 -16.04
CA GLY A 145 2.20 3.09 -16.24
C GLY A 145 2.11 3.50 -17.71
N GLY A 146 1.92 4.79 -17.99
CA GLY A 146 1.82 5.36 -19.33
C GLY A 146 0.54 6.17 -19.58
N ARG A 147 0.27 6.50 -20.85
CA ARG A 147 -0.84 7.41 -21.23
C ARG A 147 -2.21 6.95 -20.72
N THR A 148 -2.44 5.64 -20.72
CA THR A 148 -3.65 5.02 -20.16
C THR A 148 -3.26 3.99 -19.10
N PRO A 149 -4.17 3.65 -18.17
CA PRO A 149 -3.98 2.50 -17.31
C PRO A 149 -3.69 1.26 -18.18
N LYS A 150 -2.63 0.52 -17.85
CA LYS A 150 -2.12 -0.68 -18.53
C LYS A 150 -1.29 -0.47 -19.81
N ALA A 151 -1.06 0.76 -20.27
CA ALA A 151 -0.33 1.02 -21.52
C ALA A 151 1.07 0.37 -21.56
N GLY A 152 1.81 0.41 -20.46
CA GLY A 152 3.16 -0.17 -20.38
C GLY A 152 3.21 -1.66 -20.01
N GLY A 153 2.06 -2.32 -19.81
CA GLY A 153 2.01 -3.74 -19.42
C GLY A 153 2.47 -4.04 -17.98
N ARG A 154 2.55 -5.33 -17.65
CA ARG A 154 2.77 -5.88 -16.29
C ARG A 154 4.02 -6.76 -16.17
N LEU A 155 4.84 -6.84 -17.22
CA LEU A 155 6.03 -7.69 -17.20
C LEU A 155 7.19 -6.93 -16.56
N LEU A 156 7.69 -7.43 -15.44
CA LEU A 156 8.96 -7.00 -14.84
C LEU A 156 9.94 -8.17 -15.02
N GLU A 157 11.06 -7.90 -15.72
CA GLU A 157 12.07 -8.93 -16.06
C GLU A 157 11.46 -10.13 -16.81
N GLY A 158 10.55 -9.84 -17.74
CA GLY A 158 9.97 -10.85 -18.64
C GLY A 158 8.85 -11.71 -18.04
N LYS A 159 8.43 -11.48 -16.79
CA LYS A 159 7.31 -12.21 -16.16
C LYS A 159 6.42 -11.30 -15.32
N THR A 160 5.25 -11.80 -14.93
CA THR A 160 4.39 -11.12 -13.96
C THR A 160 4.80 -11.47 -12.53
N TRP A 161 4.55 -10.54 -11.62
CA TRP A 161 4.75 -10.70 -10.19
C TRP A 161 3.44 -10.34 -9.51
N ASP A 162 2.69 -11.36 -9.09
CA ASP A 162 1.29 -11.25 -8.67
C ASP A 162 1.08 -11.78 -7.25
N GLU A 163 2.13 -11.75 -6.42
CA GLU A 163 2.10 -12.30 -5.06
C GLU A 163 1.16 -11.49 -4.17
N MET A 164 0.54 -12.16 -3.20
CA MET A 164 -0.45 -11.61 -2.28
C MET A 164 -0.09 -12.02 -0.85
N PRO A 165 -0.43 -11.21 0.17
CA PRO A 165 -0.25 -11.61 1.56
C PRO A 165 -1.09 -12.85 1.87
N THR A 166 -0.52 -13.80 2.60
CA THR A 166 -1.28 -14.92 3.12
C THR A 166 -2.16 -14.38 4.24
N THR A 167 -3.49 -14.37 4.03
CA THR A 167 -4.39 -14.03 5.13
C THR A 167 -4.36 -15.21 6.08
N VAL A 168 -3.78 -15.03 7.26
CA VAL A 168 -3.94 -15.99 8.34
C VAL A 168 -5.44 -16.03 8.62
N ALA A 169 -6.08 -17.16 8.33
CA ALA A 169 -7.45 -17.38 8.73
C ALA A 169 -7.46 -17.34 10.27
N PHE A 170 -7.90 -16.21 10.83
CA PHE A 170 -8.23 -16.17 12.25
C PHE A 170 -9.48 -17.04 12.41
N GLY A 171 -9.27 -18.28 12.86
CA GLY A 171 -10.32 -19.18 13.31
C GLY A 171 -10.92 -18.73 14.63
#